data_AF-A0A974NK81-F1
#
_entry.id   AF-A0A974NK81-F1
#
_cell.length_a   1.000
_cell.length_b   1.000
_cell.length_c   1.000
_cell.angle_alpha   90.00
_cell.angle_beta   90.00
_cell.angle_gamma   90.00
#
_symmetry.space_group_name_H-M   'P 1'
#
loop_
_entity.id
_entity.type
_entity.pdbx_description
1 polymer ?
#
loop_
_entity_poly.entity_id
_entity_poly.type
_entity_poly.pdbx_seq_one_letter_code
_entity_poly.pdbx_strand_id
1 'polypeptide(L)'
;MFQNILRSIDILTIILSVTAIYSMVFMETDLINSLLIILSPLLLLVAKYKGSRTLLFLAYLCTTIFFTSIIYNALSTGSTDYFHSGASSFFIALIAITVSLSAAIIGFGTNTLTILWISLHILVLRQTLILYSASAFFEHFWSEKALDTVIRHDYPFILMIVWLGLFLDKYQRELSREYISR
;
A
#
# COMPACT_ATOMS: atom_id res chain seq x y z
N MET A 1 -11.40 -9.37 -18.70
CA MET A 1 -12.19 -9.56 -17.46
C MET A 1 -11.37 -9.30 -16.20
N PHE A 2 -10.25 -10.00 -15.98
CA PHE A 2 -9.43 -9.81 -14.77
C PHE A 2 -8.89 -8.37 -14.56
N GLN A 3 -8.41 -7.71 -15.62
CA GLN A 3 -7.99 -6.30 -15.53
C GLN A 3 -9.12 -5.36 -15.09
N ASN A 4 -10.37 -5.64 -15.47
CA ASN A 4 -11.51 -4.82 -15.04
C ASN A 4 -11.80 -5.04 -13.54
N ILE A 5 -11.74 -6.29 -13.07
CA ILE A 5 -11.86 -6.60 -11.64
C ILE A 5 -10.79 -5.86 -10.84
N LEU A 6 -9.54 -5.91 -11.29
CA LEU A 6 -8.44 -5.21 -10.63
C LEU A 6 -8.57 -3.69 -10.64
N ARG A 7 -9.16 -3.11 -11.69
CA ARG A 7 -9.46 -1.66 -11.71
C ARG A 7 -10.58 -1.33 -10.73
N SER A 8 -11.61 -2.17 -10.61
CA SER A 8 -12.65 -2.02 -9.59
C SER A 8 -12.09 -2.13 -8.17
N ILE A 9 -11.13 -3.03 -7.93
CA ILE A 9 -10.44 -3.14 -6.64
C ILE A 9 -9.61 -1.89 -6.34
N ASP A 10 -8.92 -1.31 -7.33
CA ASP A 10 -8.21 -0.04 -7.13
C ASP A 10 -9.18 1.10 -6.78
N ILE A 11 -10.33 1.18 -7.46
CA ILE A 11 -11.36 2.18 -7.15
C ILE A 11 -11.85 2.02 -5.71
N LEU A 12 -12.13 0.78 -5.28
CA LEU A 12 -12.48 0.49 -3.89
C LEU A 12 -11.36 0.89 -2.93
N THR A 13 -10.10 0.62 -3.29
CA THR A 13 -8.93 1.01 -2.50
C THR A 13 -8.82 2.53 -2.37
N ILE A 14 -9.11 3.28 -3.43
CA ILE A 14 -9.15 4.75 -3.38
C ILE A 14 -10.25 5.22 -2.43
N ILE A 15 -11.45 4.64 -2.50
CA ILE A 15 -12.56 4.98 -1.60
C ILE A 15 -12.16 4.71 -0.13
N LEU A 16 -11.56 3.55 0.14
CA LEU A 16 -11.08 3.20 1.47
C LEU A 16 -9.95 4.14 1.94
N SER A 17 -9.10 4.61 1.02
CA SER A 17 -8.06 5.58 1.32
C SER A 17 -8.62 6.97 1.63
N VAL A 18 -9.69 7.39 0.96
CA VAL A 18 -10.42 8.62 1.31
C VAL A 18 -11.03 8.50 2.71
N THR A 19 -11.64 7.37 3.04
CA THR A 19 -12.18 7.15 4.40
C THR A 19 -11.08 7.13 5.46
N ALA A 20 -9.90 6.59 5.13
CA ALA A 20 -8.73 6.61 6.00
C ALA A 20 -8.23 8.04 6.24
N ILE A 21 -8.15 8.87 5.20
CA ILE A 21 -7.80 10.29 5.33
C ILE A 21 -8.81 11.01 6.24
N TYR A 22 -10.10 10.75 6.06
CA TYR A 22 -11.13 11.34 6.92
C TYR A 22 -10.91 11.00 8.40
N SER A 23 -10.60 9.74 8.71
CA SER A 23 -10.25 9.31 10.08
C SER A 23 -8.96 9.95 10.59
N MET A 24 -7.94 10.04 9.73
CA MET A 24 -6.64 10.67 10.01
C MET A 24 -6.75 12.15 10.40
N VAL A 25 -7.75 12.88 9.90
CA VAL A 25 -8.01 14.28 10.30
C VAL A 25 -8.32 14.39 11.80
N PHE A 26 -9.00 13.42 12.39
CA PHE A 26 -9.30 13.41 13.83
C PHE A 26 -8.10 13.04 14.70
N MET A 27 -7.07 12.46 14.09
CA MET A 27 -5.89 11.93 14.78
C MET A 27 -4.67 12.85 14.71
N GLU A 28 -4.81 14.04 14.12
CA GLU A 28 -3.71 15.00 13.89
C GLU A 28 -2.50 14.39 13.17
N THR A 29 -2.72 13.35 12.35
CA THR A 29 -1.64 12.66 11.63
C THR A 29 -1.03 13.53 10.52
N ASP A 30 0.26 13.29 10.24
CA ASP A 30 1.05 14.01 9.24
C ASP A 30 0.37 14.04 7.84
N LEU A 31 0.34 15.24 7.26
CA LEU A 31 -0.22 15.53 5.94
C LEU A 31 0.46 14.70 4.84
N ILE A 32 1.74 14.37 4.99
CA ILE A 32 2.47 13.58 3.99
C ILE A 32 1.91 12.16 3.90
N ASN A 33 1.58 11.51 5.02
CA ASN A 33 0.96 10.17 5.00
C ASN A 33 -0.42 10.20 4.39
N SER A 34 -1.19 11.24 4.72
CA SER A 34 -2.51 11.49 4.15
C SER A 34 -2.45 11.68 2.63
N LEU A 35 -1.37 12.27 2.10
CA LEU A 35 -1.15 12.35 0.66
C LEU A 35 -0.73 10.99 0.06
N LEU A 36 0.21 10.29 0.70
CA LEU A 36 0.73 9.02 0.18
C LEU A 36 -0.33 7.91 0.11
N ILE A 37 -1.22 7.84 1.11
CA ILE A 37 -2.27 6.81 1.18
C ILE A 37 -3.25 6.89 0.00
N ILE A 38 -3.50 8.07 -0.56
CA ILE A 38 -4.38 8.24 -1.72
C ILE A 38 -3.63 8.34 -3.04
N LEU A 39 -2.46 8.99 -3.05
CA LEU A 39 -1.68 9.20 -4.27
C LEU A 39 -1.21 7.86 -4.85
N SER A 40 -0.81 6.94 -3.98
CA SER A 40 -0.35 5.61 -4.37
C SER A 40 -1.42 4.79 -5.14
N PRO A 41 -2.62 4.53 -4.59
CA PRO A 41 -3.66 3.79 -5.32
C PRO A 41 -4.20 4.55 -6.54
N LEU A 42 -4.18 5.89 -6.52
CA LEU A 42 -4.54 6.70 -7.69
C LEU A 42 -3.53 6.51 -8.84
N LEU A 43 -2.22 6.57 -8.54
CA LEU A 43 -1.17 6.29 -9.52
C LEU A 43 -1.27 4.88 -10.08
N LEU A 44 -1.62 3.88 -9.26
CA LEU A 44 -1.86 2.50 -9.71
C LEU A 44 -2.98 2.41 -10.73
N LEU A 45 -4.12 3.05 -10.43
CA LEU A 45 -5.26 3.06 -11.33
C LEU A 45 -4.89 3.70 -12.67
N VAL A 46 -4.24 4.87 -12.64
CA VAL A 46 -3.82 5.57 -13.86
C VAL A 46 -2.77 4.76 -14.62
N ALA A 47 -1.83 4.11 -13.94
CA ALA A 47 -0.85 3.22 -14.56
C ALA A 47 -1.53 2.05 -15.31
N LYS A 48 -2.62 1.49 -14.77
CA LYS A 48 -3.42 0.45 -15.43
C LYS A 48 -4.21 0.93 -16.65
N TYR A 49 -4.59 2.21 -16.70
CA TYR A 49 -5.26 2.78 -17.86
C TYR A 49 -4.28 3.17 -18.97
N LYS A 50 -3.14 3.78 -18.62
CA LYS A 50 -2.18 4.30 -19.59
C LYS A 50 -1.05 3.33 -19.96
N GLY A 51 -0.81 2.29 -19.15
CA GLY A 51 0.29 1.33 -19.37
C GLY A 51 1.69 1.94 -19.21
N SER A 52 1.83 3.10 -18.57
CA SER A 52 3.11 3.81 -18.45
C SER A 52 4.00 3.23 -17.36
N ARG A 53 5.23 2.85 -17.73
CA ARG A 53 6.26 2.37 -16.78
C ARG A 53 6.66 3.43 -15.75
N THR A 54 6.65 4.70 -16.14
CA THR A 54 6.98 5.80 -15.22
C THR A 54 5.93 5.95 -14.12
N LEU A 55 4.64 5.82 -14.46
CA LEU A 55 3.56 5.83 -13.48
C LEU A 55 3.63 4.62 -12.55
N LEU A 56 4.00 3.45 -13.09
CA LEU A 56 4.23 2.26 -12.29
C LEU A 56 5.38 2.48 -11.30
N PHE A 57 6.51 3.02 -11.75
CA PHE A 57 7.63 3.37 -10.87
C PHE A 57 7.21 4.33 -9.75
N LEU A 58 6.47 5.39 -10.08
CA LEU A 58 5.97 6.35 -9.07
C LEU A 58 5.01 5.68 -8.08
N ALA A 59 4.13 4.80 -8.54
CA ALA A 59 3.22 4.05 -7.66
C ALA A 59 3.99 3.15 -6.69
N TYR A 60 5.02 2.43 -7.17
CA TYR A 60 5.91 1.64 -6.33
C TYR A 60 6.68 2.52 -5.34
N LEU A 61 7.18 3.68 -5.79
CA LEU A 61 7.91 4.61 -4.94
C LEU A 61 7.04 5.11 -3.79
N CYS A 62 5.85 5.64 -4.10
CA CYS A 62 4.90 6.10 -3.09
C CYS A 62 4.49 4.98 -2.13
N THR A 63 4.16 3.79 -2.65
CA THR A 63 3.80 2.64 -1.79
C THR A 63 4.95 2.24 -0.88
N THR A 64 6.17 2.18 -1.40
CA THR A 64 7.33 1.71 -0.63
C THR A 64 7.73 2.71 0.43
N ILE A 65 7.72 4.01 0.14
CA ILE A 65 7.93 5.07 1.15
C ILE A 65 6.91 4.91 2.27
N PHE A 66 5.62 4.79 1.91
CA PHE A 66 4.54 4.65 2.88
C PHE A 66 4.70 3.39 3.75
N PHE A 67 4.81 2.21 3.16
CA PHE A 67 4.93 0.95 3.91
C PHE A 67 6.18 0.89 4.78
N THR A 68 7.33 1.32 4.25
CA THR A 68 8.58 1.31 5.02
C THR A 68 8.47 2.24 6.22
N SER A 69 7.78 3.37 6.08
CA SER A 69 7.54 4.29 7.17
C SER A 69 6.62 3.71 8.25
N ILE A 70 5.52 3.05 7.87
CA ILE A 70 4.63 2.41 8.86
C ILE A 70 5.36 1.26 9.58
N ILE A 71 6.12 0.43 8.85
CA ILE A 71 6.90 -0.66 9.45
C ILE A 71 7.95 -0.12 10.42
N TYR A 72 8.65 0.95 10.04
CA TYR A 72 9.64 1.58 10.91
C TYR A 72 8.99 2.10 12.20
N ASN A 73 7.87 2.82 12.08
CA ASN A 73 7.15 3.35 13.24
C ASN A 73 6.61 2.25 14.15
N ALA A 74 6.02 1.21 13.58
CA ALA A 74 5.54 0.06 14.35
C ALA A 74 6.70 -0.63 15.11
N LEU A 75 7.91 -0.67 14.55
CA LEU A 75 9.07 -1.30 15.19
C LEU A 75 9.80 -0.37 16.17
N SER A 76 9.75 0.94 15.96
CA SER A 76 10.35 1.93 16.85
C SER A 76 9.43 2.21 18.04
N THR A 77 9.93 2.12 19.26
CA THR A 77 9.16 2.39 20.49
C THR A 77 8.85 3.89 20.74
N GLY A 78 8.89 4.74 19.71
CA GLY A 78 8.77 6.20 19.82
C GLY A 78 7.52 6.73 19.11
N SER A 79 6.74 7.52 19.83
CA SER A 79 5.45 8.08 19.39
C SER A 79 5.54 9.40 18.60
N THR A 80 6.60 9.65 17.83
CA THR A 80 6.78 10.97 17.20
C THR A 80 7.39 10.93 15.81
N ASP A 81 6.54 11.33 14.86
CA ASP A 81 6.77 12.00 13.58
C ASP A 81 7.65 11.39 12.49
N TYR A 82 6.96 11.13 11.37
CA TYR A 82 7.35 10.45 10.13
C TYR A 82 8.56 11.05 9.38
N PHE A 83 8.94 12.30 9.67
CA PHE A 83 9.99 13.04 8.95
C PHE A 83 11.02 13.74 9.85
N HIS A 84 10.94 13.59 11.18
CA HIS A 84 11.73 14.42 12.11
C HIS A 84 13.12 13.87 12.48
N SER A 85 13.59 12.75 11.92
CA SER A 85 14.99 12.30 12.11
C SER A 85 15.72 12.12 10.77
N GLY A 86 16.41 13.18 10.33
CA GLY A 86 16.92 13.33 8.96
C GLY A 86 17.72 12.16 8.37
N ALA A 87 18.46 11.39 9.17
CA ALA A 87 19.18 10.21 8.67
C ALA A 87 18.24 9.04 8.34
N SER A 88 17.20 8.79 9.13
CA SER A 88 16.28 7.66 8.93
C SER A 88 15.40 7.89 7.70
N SER A 89 14.90 9.11 7.50
CA SER A 89 14.13 9.49 6.31
C SER A 89 14.93 9.32 5.02
N PHE A 90 16.24 9.61 5.04
CA PHE A 90 17.12 9.35 3.89
C PHE A 90 17.26 7.85 3.58
N PHE A 91 17.46 7.01 4.60
CA PHE A 91 17.53 5.55 4.40
C PHE A 91 16.21 4.97 3.86
N ILE A 92 15.07 5.43 4.37
CA ILE A 92 13.74 5.03 3.89
C ILE A 92 13.59 5.41 2.41
N ALA A 93 13.95 6.64 2.05
CA ALA A 93 13.91 7.10 0.66
C ALA A 93 14.84 6.27 -0.24
N LEU A 94 16.05 5.94 0.21
CA LEU A 94 17.01 5.13 -0.53
C LEU A 94 16.50 3.69 -0.75
N ILE A 95 15.95 3.06 0.29
CA ILE A 95 15.32 1.73 0.20
C ILE A 95 14.13 1.80 -0.77
N ALA A 96 13.28 2.81 -0.66
CA ALA A 96 12.13 2.97 -1.55
C ALA A 96 12.55 3.12 -3.01
N ILE A 97 13.57 3.93 -3.30
CA ILE A 97 14.10 4.12 -4.65
C ILE A 97 14.67 2.79 -5.19
N THR A 98 15.51 2.10 -4.41
CA THR A 98 16.15 0.86 -4.86
C THR A 98 15.15 -0.27 -5.11
N VAL A 99 14.18 -0.46 -4.21
CA VAL A 99 13.09 -1.44 -4.38
C VAL A 99 12.21 -1.08 -5.57
N SER A 100 11.82 0.19 -5.71
CA SER A 100 10.93 0.63 -6.80
C SER A 100 11.61 0.55 -8.16
N LEU A 101 12.91 0.86 -8.23
CA LEU A 101 13.71 0.71 -9.44
C LEU A 101 13.83 -0.78 -9.83
N SER A 102 14.10 -1.64 -8.85
CA SER A 102 14.16 -3.09 -9.06
C SER A 102 12.82 -3.64 -9.56
N ALA A 103 11.72 -3.24 -8.93
CA ALA A 103 10.37 -3.59 -9.34
C ALA A 103 10.05 -3.08 -10.76
N ALA A 104 10.46 -1.86 -11.11
CA ALA A 104 10.26 -1.32 -12.45
C ALA A 104 11.10 -2.05 -13.52
N ILE A 105 12.34 -2.44 -13.21
CA ILE A 105 13.26 -3.14 -14.13
C ILE A 105 12.84 -4.60 -14.36
N ILE A 106 12.59 -5.34 -13.27
CA ILE A 106 12.10 -6.74 -13.33
C ILE A 106 10.70 -6.78 -13.97
N GLY A 107 10.03 -5.63 -13.98
CA GLY A 107 8.65 -5.48 -14.36
C GLY A 107 7.83 -6.25 -13.34
N PHE A 108 7.62 -5.73 -12.15
CA PHE A 108 6.47 -6.15 -11.37
C PHE A 108 5.22 -5.50 -11.96
N GLY A 109 4.11 -6.21 -11.93
CA GLY A 109 2.86 -5.68 -12.46
C GLY A 109 2.23 -4.71 -11.46
N THR A 110 1.11 -4.13 -11.87
CA THR A 110 0.28 -3.31 -10.99
C THR A 110 -0.55 -4.17 -10.03
N ASN A 111 -0.70 -5.46 -10.29
CA ASN A 111 -1.59 -6.32 -9.51
C ASN A 111 -1.03 -6.58 -8.12
N THR A 112 0.29 -6.77 -8.01
CA THR A 112 0.95 -6.97 -6.70
C THR A 112 0.60 -5.84 -5.73
N LEU A 113 0.72 -4.60 -6.18
CA LEU A 113 0.41 -3.43 -5.34
C LEU A 113 -1.09 -3.30 -5.06
N THR A 114 -1.96 -3.60 -6.01
CA THR A 114 -3.41 -3.61 -5.77
C THR A 114 -3.81 -4.59 -4.68
N ILE A 115 -3.30 -5.82 -4.74
CA ILE A 115 -3.62 -6.87 -3.77
C ILE A 115 -3.02 -6.50 -2.41
N LEU A 116 -1.81 -5.95 -2.38
CA LEU A 116 -1.18 -5.45 -1.16
C LEU A 116 -2.05 -4.37 -0.50
N TRP A 117 -2.46 -3.34 -1.24
CA TRP A 117 -3.24 -2.23 -0.71
C TRP A 117 -4.62 -2.64 -0.20
N ILE A 118 -5.37 -3.42 -0.99
CA ILE A 118 -6.70 -3.87 -0.54
C ILE A 118 -6.58 -4.76 0.70
N SER A 119 -5.56 -5.61 0.75
CA SER A 119 -5.35 -6.48 1.91
C SER A 119 -4.97 -5.68 3.15
N LEU A 120 -4.11 -4.65 3.00
CA LEU A 120 -3.79 -3.77 4.12
C LEU A 120 -5.05 -3.07 4.65
N HIS A 121 -5.90 -2.53 3.78
CA HIS A 121 -7.17 -1.93 4.21
C HIS A 121 -8.08 -2.93 4.93
N ILE A 122 -8.19 -4.16 4.44
CA ILE A 122 -8.99 -5.21 5.09
C ILE A 122 -8.42 -5.56 6.48
N LEU A 123 -7.10 -5.69 6.60
CA LEU A 123 -6.44 -5.97 7.88
C LEU A 123 -6.66 -4.83 8.88
N VAL A 124 -6.44 -3.58 8.46
CA VAL A 124 -6.65 -2.41 9.33
C VAL A 124 -8.11 -2.27 9.73
N LEU A 125 -9.05 -2.51 8.80
CA LEU A 125 -10.49 -2.52 9.09
C LEU A 125 -10.82 -3.59 10.14
N ARG A 126 -10.35 -4.82 9.95
CA ARG A 126 -10.54 -5.93 10.90
C ARG A 126 -9.98 -5.57 12.27
N GLN A 127 -8.73 -5.09 12.35
CA GLN A 127 -8.11 -4.77 13.62
C GLN A 127 -8.79 -3.59 14.33
N THR A 128 -9.25 -2.59 13.58
CA THR A 128 -10.02 -1.47 14.15
C THR A 128 -11.30 -1.97 14.80
N LEU A 129 -12.04 -2.87 14.15
CA LEU A 129 -13.27 -3.46 14.70
C LEU A 129 -13.04 -4.41 15.89
N ILE A 130 -11.84 -4.99 16.02
CA ILE A 130 -11.46 -5.82 17.17
C ILE A 130 -11.07 -4.95 18.36
N LEU A 131 -10.31 -3.88 18.12
CA LEU A 131 -9.76 -3.02 19.16
C LEU A 131 -10.77 -1.99 19.69
N TYR A 132 -11.73 -1.58 18.87
CA TYR A 132 -12.66 -0.50 19.16
C TYR A 132 -14.11 -0.89 18.85
N SER A 133 -15.06 -0.26 19.54
CA SER A 133 -16.48 -0.43 19.23
C SER A 133 -16.83 0.17 17.88
N ALA A 134 -17.89 -0.34 17.24
CA ALA A 134 -18.36 0.17 15.95
C ALA A 134 -18.70 1.68 15.99
N SER A 135 -19.10 2.21 17.15
CA SER A 135 -19.40 3.63 17.33
C SER A 135 -18.17 4.52 17.25
N ALA A 136 -16.98 4.01 17.62
CA ALA A 136 -15.71 4.74 17.61
C ALA A 136 -14.85 4.39 16.39
N PHE A 137 -15.40 3.67 15.41
CA PHE A 137 -14.65 3.17 14.26
C PHE A 137 -13.97 4.29 13.48
N PHE A 138 -14.69 5.36 13.13
CA PHE A 138 -14.15 6.45 12.31
C PHE A 138 -13.09 7.29 13.05
N GLU A 139 -13.07 7.28 14.38
CA GLU A 139 -12.06 7.98 15.19
C GLU A 139 -10.75 7.18 15.30
N HIS A 140 -10.80 5.88 15.03
CA HIS A 140 -9.66 4.97 15.22
C HIS A 140 -9.27 4.15 13.97
N PHE A 141 -10.03 4.27 12.89
CA PHE A 141 -9.65 3.66 11.62
C PHE A 141 -8.35 4.27 11.12
N TRP A 142 -7.39 3.42 10.77
CA TRP A 142 -6.01 3.83 10.47
C TRP A 142 -5.24 4.48 11.62
N SER A 143 -5.66 4.24 12.87
CA SER A 143 -4.88 4.64 14.04
C SER A 143 -3.54 3.93 14.13
N GLU A 144 -2.57 4.60 14.76
CA GLU A 144 -1.24 4.03 15.03
C GLU A 144 -1.34 2.67 15.72
N LYS A 145 -2.23 2.54 16.71
CA LYS A 145 -2.46 1.28 17.43
C LYS A 145 -3.00 0.18 16.52
N ALA A 146 -3.94 0.50 15.62
CA ALA A 146 -4.46 -0.48 14.66
C ALA A 146 -3.36 -0.92 13.68
N LEU A 147 -2.56 0.03 13.16
CA LEU A 147 -1.46 -0.25 12.25
C LEU A 147 -0.33 -1.06 12.89
N ASP A 148 0.07 -0.70 14.11
CA ASP A 148 1.06 -1.44 14.90
C ASP A 148 0.60 -2.88 15.15
N THR A 149 -0.69 -3.06 15.49
CA THR A 149 -1.26 -4.39 15.69
C THR A 149 -1.22 -5.21 14.41
N VAL A 150 -1.62 -4.64 13.27
CA VAL A 150 -1.54 -5.28 11.94
C VAL A 150 -0.11 -5.69 11.61
N ILE A 151 0.86 -4.80 11.80
CA ILE A 151 2.25 -5.10 11.45
C ILE A 151 2.81 -6.16 12.39
N ARG A 152 2.65 -6.03 13.71
CA ARG A 152 3.26 -7.00 14.64
C ARG A 152 2.64 -8.39 14.56
N HIS A 153 1.33 -8.48 14.32
CA HIS A 153 0.62 -9.76 14.37
C HIS A 153 0.36 -10.36 12.98
N ASP A 154 0.13 -9.53 11.97
CA ASP A 154 -0.25 -9.97 10.62
C ASP A 154 0.89 -9.78 9.58
N TYR A 155 2.12 -9.43 9.97
CA TYR A 155 3.26 -9.32 9.03
C TYR A 155 3.52 -10.55 8.15
N PRO A 156 3.47 -11.80 8.67
CA PRO A 156 3.60 -12.99 7.82
C PRO A 156 2.52 -13.06 6.73
N PHE A 157 1.31 -12.59 7.04
CA PHE A 157 0.21 -12.54 6.09
C PHE A 157 0.44 -11.45 5.03
N ILE A 158 0.93 -10.27 5.42
CA ILE A 158 1.33 -9.20 4.48
C ILE A 158 2.40 -9.71 3.51
N LEU A 159 3.42 -10.41 4.01
CA LEU A 159 4.45 -11.02 3.15
C LEU A 159 3.84 -12.02 2.17
N MET A 160 2.98 -12.93 2.66
CA MET A 160 2.29 -13.90 1.81
C MET A 160 1.50 -13.22 0.68
N ILE A 161 0.81 -12.12 0.96
CA ILE A 161 0.07 -11.34 -0.03
C ILE A 161 0.99 -10.77 -1.11
N VAL A 162 2.16 -10.25 -0.73
CA VAL A 162 3.16 -9.76 -1.70
C VAL A 162 3.59 -10.90 -2.61
N TRP A 163 3.93 -12.07 -2.07
CA TRP A 163 4.31 -13.24 -2.86
C TRP A 163 3.20 -13.70 -3.80
N LEU A 164 1.95 -13.72 -3.33
CA LEU A 164 0.78 -14.08 -4.13
C LEU A 164 0.55 -13.09 -5.27
N GLY A 165 0.70 -11.79 -4.99
CA GLY A 165 0.63 -10.74 -6.00
C GLY A 165 1.70 -10.90 -7.09
N LEU A 166 2.95 -11.15 -6.69
CA LEU A 166 4.07 -11.38 -7.60
C LEU A 166 3.85 -12.62 -8.47
N PHE A 167 3.35 -13.70 -7.86
CA PHE A 167 3.00 -14.92 -8.58
C PHE A 167 1.92 -14.65 -9.63
N LEU A 168 0.84 -13.97 -9.26
CA LEU A 168 -0.24 -13.63 -10.19
C LEU A 168 0.28 -12.76 -11.34
N ASP A 169 1.10 -11.75 -11.07
CA ASP A 169 1.69 -10.89 -12.11
C ASP A 169 2.50 -11.68 -13.14
N LYS A 170 3.33 -12.63 -12.69
CA LYS A 170 4.09 -13.50 -13.60
C LYS A 170 3.19 -14.46 -14.38
N TYR A 171 2.25 -15.09 -13.69
CA TYR A 171 1.31 -16.03 -14.29
C TYR A 171 0.47 -15.38 -15.41
N GLN A 172 0.00 -14.15 -15.18
CA GLN A 172 -0.75 -13.41 -16.20
C GLN A 172 0.07 -13.09 -17.45
N ARG A 173 1.36 -12.77 -17.28
CA ARG A 173 2.22 -12.49 -18.42
C ARG A 173 2.46 -13.73 -19.26
N GLU A 174 2.72 -14.86 -18.63
CA GLU A 174 2.90 -16.11 -19.35
C GLU A 174 1.63 -16.53 -20.10
N LEU A 175 0.45 -16.44 -19.47
CA LEU A 175 -0.83 -16.67 -20.14
C LEU A 175 -1.03 -15.76 -21.36
N SER A 176 -0.68 -14.47 -21.24
CA SER A 176 -0.81 -13.53 -22.35
C SER A 176 0.16 -13.82 -23.49
N ARG A 177 1.39 -14.29 -23.18
CA ARG A 177 2.37 -14.71 -24.19
C ARG A 177 1.89 -15.93 -24.94
N GLU A 178 1.41 -16.94 -24.23
CA GLU A 178 0.91 -18.17 -24.85
C GLU A 178 -0.27 -17.89 -25.80
N TYR A 179 -1.19 -17.02 -25.40
CA TYR A 179 -2.34 -16.64 -26.22
C TYR A 179 -1.94 -15.84 -27.49
N ILE A 180 -0.91 -14.99 -27.41
CA ILE A 180 -0.42 -14.22 -28.58
C ILE A 180 0.39 -15.11 -29.53
N SER A 181 1.03 -16.16 -29.01
CA SER A 181 1.85 -17.09 -29.80
C SER A 181 1.06 -18.16 -30.57
N ARG A 182 -0.25 -18.26 -30.35
CA ARG A 182 -1.18 -19.14 -31.06
C ARG A 182 -2.01 -18.34 -32.05
#